data_AF-A0A7S1RIW3-F1
#
_entry.id   AF-A0A7S1RIW3-F1
#
_cell.length_a   1.000
_cell.length_b   1.000
_cell.length_c   1.000
_cell.angle_alpha   90.00
_cell.angle_beta   90.00
_cell.angle_gamma   90.00
#
_symmetry.space_group_name_H-M   'P 1'
#
loop_
_entity.id
_entity.type
_entity.pdbx_description
1 polymer ?
#
loop_
_entity_poly.entity_id
_entity_poly.type
_entity_poly.pdbx_seq_one_letter_code
_entity_poly.pdbx_strand_id
1 'polypeptide(L)'
;RLASMLERLVTFHGDPSSVRNAALEVCQIVQHDAHIAEHATLRYSVVLPLGIWDGERGEPRNAGLPLMHHLDAAHCPKRELLSYLQGVAPRELLERRHLIGSTNNMIKGNSRPGLLEAVEETWQLRGGVGPIRAQGLPGPTWAA
;
A
#
# COMPACT_ATOMS: atom_id res chain seq x y z
N ARG A 1 0.06 36.93 -11.15
CA ARG A 1 -1.05 36.56 -12.06
C ARG A 1 -0.74 37.16 -13.42
N LEU A 2 -0.41 36.31 -14.41
CA LEU A 2 -0.30 36.76 -15.80
C LEU A 2 -1.73 37.03 -16.30
N ALA A 3 -2.01 38.26 -16.71
CA ALA A 3 -3.36 38.77 -16.98
C ALA A 3 -4.07 38.11 -18.19
N SER A 4 -3.43 37.14 -18.86
CA SER A 4 -3.90 36.49 -20.08
C SER A 4 -4.03 34.96 -19.97
N MET A 5 -3.87 34.37 -18.78
CA MET A 5 -3.98 32.92 -18.64
C MET A 5 -5.46 32.52 -18.55
N LEU A 6 -5.99 31.91 -19.61
CA LEU A 6 -7.31 31.28 -19.61
C LEU A 6 -7.18 29.90 -18.93
N GLU A 7 -7.48 29.84 -17.63
CA GLU A 7 -7.56 28.57 -16.91
C GLU A 7 -8.84 27.83 -17.30
N ARG A 8 -8.70 26.56 -17.70
CA ARG A 8 -9.83 25.64 -17.91
C ARG A 8 -9.73 24.53 -16.88
N LEU A 9 -10.74 24.43 -16.03
CA LEU A 9 -10.87 23.33 -15.08
C LEU A 9 -11.56 22.15 -15.77
N VAL A 10 -10.95 20.97 -15.70
CA VAL A 10 -11.57 19.71 -16.14
C VAL A 10 -11.81 18.87 -14.90
N THR A 11 -13.05 18.42 -14.72
CA THR A 11 -13.45 17.59 -13.58
C THR A 11 -13.85 16.21 -14.08
N PHE A 12 -13.22 15.18 -13.53
CA PHE A 12 -13.56 13.79 -13.80
C PHE A 12 -14.50 13.28 -12.73
N HIS A 13 -15.54 12.54 -13.14
CA HIS A 13 -16.48 11.88 -12.24
C HIS A 13 -16.59 10.41 -12.65
N GLY A 14 -16.61 9.50 -11.67
CA GLY A 14 -16.67 8.06 -11.90
C GLY A 14 -16.15 7.28 -10.70
N ASP A 15 -16.06 5.96 -10.86
CA ASP A 15 -15.35 5.13 -9.89
C ASP A 15 -13.85 5.49 -9.87
N PRO A 16 -13.13 5.19 -8.77
CA PRO A 16 -11.73 5.58 -8.62
C PRO A 16 -10.82 5.11 -9.76
N SER A 17 -11.07 3.93 -10.33
CA SER A 17 -10.25 3.40 -11.42
C SER A 17 -10.49 4.15 -12.72
N SER A 18 -11.74 4.46 -13.04
CA SER A 18 -12.09 5.29 -14.20
C SER A 18 -11.52 6.70 -14.08
N VAL A 19 -11.62 7.34 -12.91
CA VAL A 19 -11.05 8.67 -12.68
C VAL A 19 -9.53 8.66 -12.83
N ARG A 20 -8.86 7.64 -12.26
CA ARG A 20 -7.40 7.48 -12.39
C ARG A 20 -6.98 7.29 -13.84
N ASN A 21 -7.65 6.39 -14.56
CA ASN A 21 -7.30 6.09 -15.95
C ASN A 21 -7.51 7.31 -16.85
N ALA A 22 -8.63 8.04 -16.67
CA ALA A 22 -8.88 9.28 -17.38
C ALA A 22 -7.83 10.37 -17.08
N ALA A 23 -7.44 10.52 -15.80
CA ALA A 23 -6.39 11.47 -15.43
C ALA A 23 -5.03 11.11 -16.04
N LEU A 24 -4.66 9.82 -16.02
CA LEU A 24 -3.42 9.34 -16.65
C LEU A 24 -3.42 9.56 -18.16
N GLU A 25 -4.54 9.26 -18.83
CA GLU A 25 -4.70 9.45 -20.27
C GLU A 25 -4.55 10.94 -20.64
N VAL A 26 -5.20 11.85 -19.91
CA VAL A 26 -5.04 13.29 -20.15
C VAL A 26 -3.60 13.74 -19.90
N CYS A 27 -2.96 13.29 -18.81
CA CYS A 27 -1.55 13.59 -18.57
C CYS A 27 -0.66 13.11 -19.71
N GLN A 28 -0.90 11.91 -20.25
CA GLN A 28 -0.16 11.38 -21.38
C GLN A 28 -0.39 12.21 -22.64
N ILE A 29 -1.64 12.53 -22.99
CA ILE A 29 -1.97 13.38 -24.15
C ILE A 29 -1.24 14.72 -24.06
N VAL A 30 -1.32 15.39 -22.90
CA VAL A 30 -0.69 16.69 -22.68
C VAL A 30 0.84 16.61 -22.75
N GLN A 31 1.45 15.54 -22.25
CA GLN A 31 2.91 15.35 -22.30
C GLN A 31 3.44 15.03 -23.70
N HIS A 32 2.63 14.39 -24.55
CA HIS A 32 3.03 14.01 -25.91
C HIS A 32 2.61 15.04 -26.97
N ASP A 33 1.85 16.07 -26.59
CA ASP A 33 1.49 17.16 -27.48
C ASP A 33 2.69 18.11 -27.68
N ALA A 34 3.25 18.10 -28.90
CA ALA A 34 4.41 18.91 -29.26
C ALA A 34 4.14 20.42 -29.13
N HIS A 35 2.93 20.86 -29.46
CA HIS A 35 2.55 22.27 -29.39
C HIS A 35 2.44 22.73 -27.93
N ILE A 36 2.00 21.85 -27.02
CA ILE A 36 2.02 22.15 -25.57
C ILE A 36 3.46 22.14 -25.05
N ALA A 37 4.28 21.16 -25.45
CA ALA A 37 5.67 21.04 -25.01
C ALA A 37 6.55 22.25 -25.43
N GLU A 38 6.27 22.86 -26.58
CA GLU A 38 6.92 24.09 -27.06
C GLU A 38 6.64 25.31 -26.19
N HIS A 39 5.49 25.35 -25.50
CA HIS A 39 5.00 26.51 -24.76
C HIS A 39 4.89 26.30 -23.25
N ALA A 40 5.00 25.06 -22.79
CA ALA A 40 4.81 24.71 -21.40
C ALA A 40 5.93 23.78 -20.94
N THR A 41 6.66 24.17 -19.90
CA THR A 41 7.66 23.33 -19.25
C THR A 41 6.98 22.35 -18.30
N LEU A 42 6.15 21.46 -18.85
CA LEU A 42 5.34 20.51 -18.07
C LEU A 42 6.12 19.20 -17.89
N ARG A 43 6.70 19.02 -16.71
CA ARG A 43 7.18 17.71 -16.24
C ARG A 43 6.31 17.26 -15.08
N TYR A 44 5.34 16.40 -15.34
CA TYR A 44 4.61 15.75 -14.27
C TYR A 44 5.38 14.50 -13.82
N SER A 45 6.13 14.61 -12.72
CA SER A 45 6.67 13.45 -12.00
C SER A 45 5.57 12.85 -11.12
N VAL A 46 4.59 12.21 -11.74
CA VAL A 46 3.48 11.61 -10.98
C VAL A 46 3.90 10.22 -10.51
N VAL A 47 4.45 10.15 -9.29
CA VAL A 47 4.47 8.91 -8.52
C VAL A 47 3.20 8.91 -7.69
N LEU A 48 2.15 8.25 -8.20
CA LEU A 48 0.95 8.04 -7.41
C LEU A 48 1.28 7.04 -6.29
N PRO A 49 1.11 7.40 -5.00
CA PRO A 49 1.20 6.41 -3.94
C PRO A 49 0.12 5.36 -4.18
N LEU A 50 0.52 4.10 -4.18
CA LEU A 50 -0.30 2.95 -4.62
C LEU A 50 -1.63 2.77 -3.83
N GLY A 51 -1.80 3.42 -2.67
CA GLY A 51 -2.94 3.14 -1.78
C GLY A 51 -4.22 3.96 -1.97
N ILE A 52 -4.24 5.07 -2.74
CA ILE A 52 -5.44 5.94 -2.78
C ILE A 52 -6.42 5.56 -3.91
N TRP A 53 -5.93 4.95 -4.99
CA TRP A 53 -6.71 4.77 -6.23
C TRP A 53 -6.77 3.33 -6.74
N ASP A 54 -6.09 2.38 -6.10
CA ASP A 54 -6.01 0.99 -6.56
C ASP A 54 -6.77 0.08 -5.60
N GLY A 55 -8.10 0.25 -5.56
CA GLY A 55 -9.02 -0.41 -4.63
C GLY A 55 -9.05 -1.94 -4.66
N GLU A 56 -8.24 -2.59 -5.52
CA GLU A 56 -8.05 -4.04 -5.54
C GLU A 56 -6.59 -4.50 -5.42
N ARG A 57 -5.60 -3.63 -5.67
CA ARG A 57 -4.17 -4.02 -5.65
C ARG A 57 -3.46 -3.71 -4.34
N GLY A 58 -3.98 -2.76 -3.55
CA GLY A 58 -3.47 -2.46 -2.21
C GLY A 58 -4.01 -3.39 -1.12
N GLU A 59 -5.15 -4.06 -1.37
CA GLU A 59 -5.79 -4.92 -0.38
C GLU A 59 -4.89 -6.12 0.00
N PRO A 60 -4.89 -6.51 1.29
CA PRO A 60 -4.14 -7.68 1.72
C PRO A 60 -4.69 -8.93 1.04
N ARG A 61 -3.80 -9.89 0.77
CA ARG A 61 -4.16 -11.17 0.12
C ARG A 61 -5.31 -11.87 0.83
N ASN A 62 -5.42 -11.70 2.14
CA ASN A 62 -6.47 -12.27 2.96
C ASN A 62 -6.96 -11.24 4.00
N ALA A 63 -7.92 -10.41 3.61
CA ALA A 63 -8.55 -9.44 4.51
C ALA A 63 -9.32 -10.10 5.68
N GLY A 64 -9.74 -11.37 5.55
CA GLY A 64 -10.42 -12.10 6.63
C GLY A 64 -9.50 -12.63 7.72
N LEU A 65 -8.18 -12.63 7.51
CA LEU A 65 -7.24 -13.10 8.53
C LEU A 65 -7.21 -12.13 9.73
N PRO A 66 -7.25 -12.65 10.96
CA PRO A 66 -7.23 -11.83 12.16
C PRO A 66 -5.95 -11.00 12.23
N LEU A 67 -6.03 -9.82 12.82
CA LEU A 67 -4.83 -9.01 13.07
C LEU A 67 -4.06 -9.59 14.26
N MET A 68 -2.74 -9.58 14.18
CA MET A 68 -1.81 -9.99 15.24
C MET A 68 -1.21 -8.74 15.87
N HIS A 69 -1.40 -8.57 17.17
CA HIS A 69 -0.82 -7.46 17.91
C HIS A 69 0.71 -7.65 18.04
N HIS A 70 1.49 -6.55 18.04
CA HIS A 70 2.96 -6.63 18.09
C HIS A 70 3.50 -7.41 19.31
N LEU A 71 2.79 -7.36 20.45
CA LEU A 71 3.15 -8.13 21.65
C LEU A 71 3.02 -9.64 21.45
N ASP A 72 2.02 -10.10 20.69
CA ASP A 72 1.85 -11.52 20.37
C ASP A 72 2.84 -11.94 19.29
N ALA A 73 3.10 -11.05 18.32
CA ALA A 73 4.13 -11.23 17.29
C ALA A 73 5.53 -11.43 17.86
N ALA A 74 5.82 -10.83 19.03
CA ALA A 74 7.10 -10.97 19.72
C ALA A 74 7.42 -12.41 20.14
N HIS A 75 6.43 -13.31 20.16
CA HIS A 75 6.62 -14.73 20.47
C HIS A 75 6.68 -15.63 19.23
N CYS A 76 6.30 -15.14 18.05
CA CYS A 76 6.30 -15.93 16.82
C CYS A 76 7.72 -16.05 16.23
N PRO A 77 8.08 -17.20 15.62
CA PRO A 77 9.31 -17.33 14.86
C PRO A 77 9.27 -16.46 13.59
N LYS A 78 10.46 -16.03 13.10
CA LYS A 78 10.55 -15.14 11.91
C LYS A 78 9.79 -15.67 10.70
N ARG A 79 9.81 -16.98 10.48
CA ARG A 79 9.14 -17.63 9.34
C ARG A 79 7.62 -17.46 9.40
N GLU A 80 7.03 -17.60 10.59
CA GLU A 80 5.60 -17.40 10.80
C GLU A 80 5.22 -15.93 10.64
N LEU A 81 6.02 -15.01 11.17
CA LEU A 81 5.81 -13.56 10.98
C LEU A 81 5.77 -13.18 9.49
N LEU A 82 6.68 -13.75 8.70
CA LEU A 82 6.70 -13.51 7.26
C LEU A 82 5.48 -14.07 6.55
N SER A 83 5.09 -15.31 6.87
CA SER A 83 3.89 -15.94 6.30
C SER A 83 2.62 -15.15 6.65
N TYR A 84 2.51 -14.73 7.90
CA TYR A 84 1.45 -13.86 8.38
C TYR A 84 1.41 -12.54 7.60
N LEU A 85 2.52 -11.80 7.55
CA LEU A 85 2.62 -10.53 6.82
C LEU A 85 2.25 -10.67 5.35
N GLN A 86 2.73 -11.72 4.67
CA GLN A 86 2.40 -11.96 3.26
C GLN A 86 0.92 -12.28 3.02
N GLY A 87 0.18 -12.71 4.06
CA GLY A 87 -1.25 -12.92 4.02
C GLY A 87 -2.06 -11.66 4.35
N VAL A 88 -1.60 -10.88 5.33
CA VAL A 88 -2.42 -9.83 5.98
C VAL A 88 -2.00 -8.40 5.70
N ALA A 89 -0.78 -8.18 5.21
CA ALA A 89 -0.27 -6.85 4.95
C ALA A 89 -0.76 -6.35 3.59
N PRO A 90 -1.10 -5.05 3.49
CA PRO A 90 -1.32 -4.39 2.21
C PRO A 90 -0.11 -4.58 1.29
N ARG A 91 -0.37 -4.69 -0.01
CA ARG A 91 0.70 -4.96 -0.98
C ARG A 91 1.78 -3.88 -0.96
N GLU A 92 1.40 -2.61 -0.80
CA GLU A 92 2.39 -1.52 -0.75
C GLU A 92 3.35 -1.67 0.42
N LEU A 93 2.85 -2.13 1.56
CA LEU A 93 3.69 -2.35 2.73
C LEU A 93 4.71 -3.46 2.47
N LEU A 94 4.27 -4.54 1.81
CA LEU A 94 5.15 -5.64 1.41
C LEU A 94 6.22 -5.17 0.41
N GLU A 95 5.85 -4.35 -0.57
CA GLU A 95 6.81 -3.80 -1.56
C GLU A 95 7.84 -2.89 -0.88
N ARG A 96 7.38 -1.92 -0.09
CA ARG A 96 8.25 -0.94 0.59
C ARG A 96 9.21 -1.58 1.59
N ARG A 97 8.79 -2.66 2.26
CA ARG A 97 9.61 -3.40 3.22
C ARG A 97 10.38 -4.56 2.58
N HIS A 98 10.33 -4.72 1.25
CA HIS A 98 10.96 -5.83 0.52
C HIS A 98 10.55 -7.23 1.04
N LEU A 99 9.27 -7.37 1.39
CA LEU A 99 8.65 -8.60 1.92
C LEU A 99 7.90 -9.40 0.85
N ILE A 100 8.22 -9.18 -0.43
CA ILE A 100 7.69 -9.94 -1.56
C ILE A 100 8.72 -10.95 -2.05
N GLY A 101 8.28 -12.20 -2.25
CA GLY A 101 9.10 -13.28 -2.81
C GLY A 101 9.23 -14.48 -1.87
N SER A 102 10.29 -15.26 -2.10
CA SER A 102 10.53 -16.50 -1.35
C SER A 102 10.87 -16.23 0.11
N THR A 103 10.12 -16.88 1.02
CA THR A 103 10.31 -16.78 2.47
C THR A 103 11.75 -17.07 2.89
N ASN A 104 12.44 -18.02 2.24
CA ASN A 104 13.82 -18.38 2.56
C ASN A 104 14.82 -17.25 2.29
N ASN A 105 14.60 -16.45 1.25
CA ASN A 105 15.44 -15.30 0.94
C ASN A 105 15.16 -14.15 1.92
N MET A 106 13.89 -13.94 2.24
CA MET A 106 13.46 -12.87 3.15
C MET A 106 13.89 -13.08 4.60
N ILE A 107 13.93 -14.33 5.09
CA ILE A 107 14.43 -14.65 6.44
C ILE A 107 15.86 -14.16 6.64
N LYS A 108 16.69 -14.25 5.59
CA LYS A 108 18.11 -13.83 5.62
C LYS A 108 18.25 -12.31 5.57
N GLY A 109 17.44 -11.64 4.75
CA GLY A 109 17.53 -10.19 4.53
C GLY A 109 16.84 -9.34 5.59
N ASN A 110 15.84 -9.88 6.32
CA ASN A 110 15.04 -9.10 7.26
C ASN A 110 15.38 -9.41 8.73
N SER A 111 15.60 -8.35 9.50
CA SER A 111 15.82 -8.44 10.95
C SER A 111 14.51 -8.75 11.67
N ARG A 112 14.57 -9.40 12.85
CA ARG A 112 13.36 -9.66 13.65
C ARG A 112 12.67 -8.35 14.06
N PRO A 113 13.38 -7.30 14.52
CA PRO A 113 12.77 -6.01 14.81
C PRO A 113 12.02 -5.41 13.61
N GLY A 114 12.61 -5.45 12.41
CA GLY A 114 11.95 -4.94 11.21
C GLY A 114 10.67 -5.68 10.84
N LEU A 115 10.58 -6.97 11.13
CA LEU A 115 9.33 -7.73 10.95
C LEU A 115 8.27 -7.36 11.98
N LEU A 116 8.65 -7.10 13.23
CA LEU A 116 7.70 -6.64 14.27
C LEU A 116 7.17 -5.24 13.96
N GLU A 117 8.02 -4.34 13.47
CA GLU A 117 7.58 -3.03 12.96
C GLU A 117 6.60 -3.16 11.80
N ALA A 118 6.84 -4.08 10.86
CA ALA A 118 5.91 -4.32 9.76
C ALA A 118 4.57 -4.89 10.24
N VAL A 119 4.55 -5.69 11.31
CA VAL A 119 3.31 -6.18 11.93
C VAL A 119 2.54 -5.03 12.57
N GLU A 120 3.23 -4.16 13.32
CA GLU A 120 2.62 -2.97 13.93
C GLU A 120 2.05 -2.02 12.86
N GLU A 121 2.80 -1.79 11.78
CA GLU A 121 2.35 -0.96 10.68
C GLU A 121 1.14 -1.56 9.96
N THR A 122 1.12 -2.88 9.76
CA THR A 122 -0.04 -3.61 9.22
C THR A 122 -1.26 -3.47 10.14
N TRP A 123 -1.05 -3.59 11.45
CA TRP A 123 -2.09 -3.45 12.47
C TRP A 123 -2.73 -2.06 12.43
N GLN A 124 -1.92 -1.01 12.34
CA GLN A 124 -2.39 0.38 12.23
C GLN A 124 -3.14 0.64 10.93
N LEU A 125 -2.61 0.18 9.79
CA LEU A 125 -3.23 0.38 8.47
C LEU A 125 -4.60 -0.30 8.36
N ARG A 126 -4.78 -1.45 9.02
CA ARG A 126 -6.05 -2.19 9.01
C ARG A 126 -7.00 -1.80 10.15
N GLY A 127 -6.68 -0.73 10.90
CA GLY A 127 -7.55 -0.19 11.95
C GLY A 127 -7.66 -1.07 13.19
N GLY A 128 -6.63 -1.85 13.51
CA GLY A 128 -6.64 -2.70 14.70
C GLY A 128 -6.76 -1.88 16.00
N VAL A 129 -7.68 -2.27 16.88
CA VAL A 129 -7.95 -1.57 18.15
C VAL A 129 -7.44 -2.41 19.32
N GLY A 130 -6.34 -1.97 19.95
CA GLY A 130 -5.82 -2.50 21.21
C GLY A 130 -5.34 -3.97 21.22
N PRO A 131 -4.66 -4.44 22.27
CA PRO A 131 -4.22 -5.82 22.38
C PRO A 131 -5.42 -6.78 22.54
N ILE A 132 -5.50 -7.83 21.72
CA ILE A 132 -6.58 -8.85 21.73
C ILE A 132 -6.65 -9.61 23.08
N ARG A 133 -5.61 -9.53 23.91
CA ARG A 133 -5.50 -10.20 25.22
C ARG A 133 -6.53 -9.78 26.29
N ALA A 134 -7.49 -8.92 25.98
CA ALA A 134 -8.53 -8.53 26.94
C ALA A 134 -9.64 -9.58 27.15
N GLN A 135 -9.80 -10.61 26.30
CA GLN A 135 -10.93 -11.55 26.46
C GLN A 135 -10.60 -12.99 26.03
N GLY A 136 -10.08 -13.79 26.96
CA GLY A 136 -10.40 -15.23 27.18
C GLY A 136 -10.48 -16.25 26.03
N LEU A 137 -10.12 -15.91 24.79
CA LEU A 137 -10.21 -16.81 23.64
C LEU A 137 -8.86 -17.51 23.39
N PRO A 138 -8.86 -18.79 22.98
CA PRO A 138 -7.63 -19.47 22.57
C PRO A 138 -7.00 -18.69 21.42
N GLY A 139 -5.71 -18.37 21.57
CA GLY A 139 -4.98 -17.56 20.59
C GLY A 139 -5.06 -18.17 19.20
N PRO A 140 -5.22 -17.37 18.14
CA PRO A 140 -5.31 -17.87 16.78
C PRO A 140 -4.06 -18.68 16.40
N THR A 141 -4.28 -19.90 15.89
CA THR A 141 -3.24 -20.68 15.21
C THR A 141 -2.96 -20.04 13.86
N TRP A 142 -1.83 -19.36 13.75
CA TRP A 142 -1.39 -18.64 12.54
C TRP A 142 -0.76 -19.54 11.48
N ALA A 143 -0.69 -20.85 11.73
CA ALA A 143 -0.18 -21.86 10.83
C ALA A 143 -1.32 -22.78 10.40
N ALA A 144 -1.89 -22.52 9.22
CA ALA A 144 -2.72 -23.43 8.47
C ALA A 144 -2.29 -23.38 6.99
#